data_AF-A0A7G9SIG6-F1
#
_entry.id   AF-A0A7G9SIG6-F1
#
_cell.length_a   1.000
_cell.length_b   1.000
_cell.length_c   1.000
_cell.angle_alpha   90.00
_cell.angle_beta   90.00
_cell.angle_gamma   90.00
#
_symmetry.space_group_name_H-M   'P 1'
#
loop_
_entity.id
_entity.type
_entity.pdbx_description
1 polymer ?
#
loop_
_entity_poly.entity_id
_entity_poly.type
_entity_poly.pdbx_seq_one_letter_code
_entity_poly.pdbx_strand_id
1 'polypeptide(L)' 'MSDPGRLRRAIAALRAGRPVVIGGAGYLSVETATAEMLALLDPEDHAPC' A
#
# COMPACT_ATOMS: atom_id res chain seq x y z
N MET A 1 12.80 -11.62 13.32
CA MET A 1 11.57 -12.31 12.90
C MET A 1 10.45 -11.30 12.78
N SER A 2 9.69 -11.29 11.69
CA SER A 2 8.53 -10.42 11.53
C SER A 2 7.44 -10.76 12.56
N ASP A 3 6.90 -9.76 13.25
CA ASP A 3 5.79 -9.94 14.18
C ASP A 3 4.53 -10.41 13.41
N PRO A 4 4.00 -11.62 13.69
CA PRO A 4 2.80 -12.15 13.01
C PRO A 4 1.59 -11.23 13.13
N GLY A 5 1.48 -10.47 14.24
CA GLY A 5 0.41 -9.49 14.44
C GLY A 5 0.52 -8.29 13.50
N ARG A 6 1.74 -7.75 13.30
CA ARG A 6 1.99 -6.70 12.32
C ARG A 6 1.70 -7.16 10.90
N LEU A 7 2.13 -8.38 10.54
CA LEU A 7 1.86 -8.95 9.23
C LEU A 7 0.35 -9.06 8.96
N ARG A 8 -0.41 -9.61 9.91
CA ARG A 8 -1.86 -9.77 9.78
C ARG A 8 -2.59 -8.44 9.63
N ARG A 9 -2.16 -7.39 10.35
CA ARG A 9 -2.71 -6.03 10.22
C ARG A 9 -2.38 -5.39 8.87
N ALA A 10 -1.15 -5.55 8.38
CA ALA A 10 -0.76 -5.02 7.07
C ALA A 10 -1.59 -5.65 5.94
N ILE A 11 -1.79 -6.97 5.97
CA ILE A 11 -2.64 -7.67 5.00
C ILE A 11 -4.08 -7.18 5.07
N ALA A 12 -4.64 -7.02 6.28
CA ALA A 12 -6.00 -6.53 6.46
C ALA A 12 -6.18 -5.09 5.95
N ALA A 13 -5.17 -4.22 6.14
CA ALA A 13 -5.17 -2.87 5.62
C ALA A 13 -5.19 -2.86 4.08
N LEU A 14 -4.31 -3.62 3.43
CA LEU A 14 -4.26 -3.73 1.97
C LEU A 14 -5.58 -4.23 1.37
N ARG A 15 -6.19 -5.24 1.98
CA ARG A 15 -7.52 -5.75 1.57
C ARG A 15 -8.63 -4.72 1.73
N ALA A 16 -8.48 -3.77 2.66
CA ALA A 16 -9.41 -2.67 2.86
C ALA A 16 -9.08 -1.43 2.01
N GLY A 17 -8.15 -1.53 1.05
CA GLY A 17 -7.72 -0.40 0.21
C GLY A 17 -6.81 0.59 0.94
N ARG A 18 -6.27 0.25 2.11
CA ARG A 18 -5.44 1.16 2.89
C ARG A 18 -3.96 0.90 2.62
N PRO A 19 -3.16 1.92 2.27
CA PRO A 19 -1.74 1.75 2.02
C PRO A 19 -0.97 1.38 3.28
N VAL A 20 0.15 0.68 3.11
CA VAL A 20 1.05 0.27 4.19
C VAL A 20 2.48 0.68 3.86
N VAL A 21 3.29 0.96 4.89
CA VAL A 21 4.71 1.31 4.72
C VAL A 21 5.57 0.13 5.16
N ILE A 22 6.48 -0.32 4.29
CA ILE A 22 7.45 -1.38 4.57
C ILE A 22 8.83 -0.85 4.19
N GLY A 23 9.76 -0.80 5.16
CA GLY A 23 11.13 -0.36 4.89
C GLY A 23 11.25 1.08 4.35
N GLY A 24 10.23 1.93 4.58
CA GLY A 24 10.19 3.31 4.07
C GLY A 24 9.48 3.47 2.72
N ALA A 25 9.18 2.37 2.02
CA ALA A 25 8.38 2.41 0.79
C ALA A 25 6.88 2.24 1.11
N GLY A 26 6.03 3.02 0.43
CA GLY A 26 4.58 2.89 0.48
C GLY A 26 4.09 1.82 -0.49
N TYR A 27 3.15 0.99 -0.05
CA TYR A 27 2.55 -0.09 -0.83
C TYR A 27 1.03 0.03 -0.80
N LEU A 28 0.41 -0.14 -1.97
CA LEU A 28 -1.02 -0.22 -2.17
C LEU A 28 -1.34 -1.50 -2.96
N SER A 29 -2.50 -2.11 -2.73
CA SER A 29 -2.91 -3.28 -3.52
C SER A 29 -3.53 -2.82 -4.83
N VAL A 30 -3.08 -3.35 -5.96
CA VAL A 30 -3.61 -3.01 -7.29
C VAL A 30 -5.11 -3.32 -7.39
N GLU A 31 -5.57 -4.38 -6.73
CA GLU A 31 -6.98 -4.80 -6.74
C GLU A 31 -7.93 -3.81 -6.05
N THR A 32 -7.41 -3.00 -5.12
CA THR A 32 -8.20 -2.06 -4.30
C THR A 32 -7.74 -0.62 -4.44
N ALA A 33 -6.70 -0.37 -5.23
CA ALA A 33 -6.18 0.96 -5.52
C ALA A 33 -7.16 1.76 -6.37
N THR A 34 -7.29 3.05 -6.04
CA THR A 34 -7.94 4.02 -6.94
C THR A 34 -6.90 4.99 -7.49
N ALA A 35 -7.23 5.65 -8.60
CA ALA A 35 -6.34 6.64 -9.22
C ALA A 35 -6.01 7.79 -8.25
N GLU A 36 -6.96 8.20 -7.41
CA GLU A 36 -6.75 9.24 -6.40
C GLU A 36 -5.76 8.80 -5.33
N MET A 37 -5.80 7.53 -4.92
CA MET A 37 -4.85 7.00 -3.93
C MET A 37 -3.44 6.87 -4.52
N LEU A 38 -3.34 6.49 -5.79
CA LEU A 38 -2.07 6.47 -6.50
C LEU A 38 -1.48 7.88 -6.62
N ALA A 39 -2.28 8.87 -7.00
CA ALA A 39 -1.86 10.27 -7.10
C ALA A 39 -1.36 10.86 -5.76
N LEU A 40 -1.83 10.34 -4.62
CA LEU A 40 -1.34 10.74 -3.30
C LEU A 40 0.00 10.09 -2.92
N LEU A 41 0.27 8.89 -3.44
CA LEU A 41 1.48 8.11 -3.12
C LEU A 41 2.61 8.35 -4.12
N ASP A 42 2.26 8.63 -5.37
CA ASP A 42 3.16 8.83 -6.50
C ASP A 42 2.69 10.04 -7.33
N PRO A 43 2.81 11.26 -6.79
CA PRO A 43 2.34 12.47 -7.46
C PRO A 43 3.09 12.80 -8.75
N GLU A 44 4.30 12.27 -8.91
CA GLU A 44 5.16 12.47 -10.08
C GLU A 44 4.98 11.38 -11.15
N ASP A 45 4.02 10.46 -10.96
CA ASP A 45 3.65 9.39 -11.89
C ASP A 45 4.86 8.52 -12.33
N HIS A 46 5.68 8.11 -11.36
CA HIS A 46 6.82 7.23 -11.60
C HIS A 46 6.43 5.76 -11.80
N ALA A 47 5.26 5.35 -11.33
CA ALA A 47 4.73 4.01 -11.48
C ALA A 47 4.27 3.77 -12.93
N PRO A 48 4.75 2.71 -13.61
CA PRO A 48 4.30 2.40 -14.96
C PRO A 48 2.82 1.98 -14.97
N CYS A 49 2.05 2.58 -15.89
CA CYS A 49 0.66 2.23 -16.18
C CYS A 49 0.52 1.01 -17.12
#